data_AF-A0A3M5P3H0-F1
#
_entry.id   AF-A0A3M5P3H0-F1
#
_cell.length_a   1.000
_cell.length_b   1.000
_cell.length_c   1.000
_cell.angle_alpha   90.00
_cell.angle_beta   90.00
_cell.angle_gamma   90.00
#
_symmetry.space_group_name_H-M   'P 1'
#
loop_
_entity.id
_entity.type
_entity.pdbx_description
1 polymer ?
#
loop_
_entity_poly.entity_id
_entity_poly.type
_entity_poly.pdbx_seq_one_letter_code
_entity_poly.pdbx_strand_id
1 'polypeptide(L)'
;MGGVGNKGAFEATLLTQQLATLLGCPAYLLPSQSIEQSVDSRHRILQLDEVREVVERFSNLTVALVGIGELEPSKLLRNSGNYHGEPMLKLLAERGAVGDICLRYSMPTANRCCRTARKSWYP
;
A
#
# COMPACT_ATOMS: atom_id res chain seq x y z
N MET A 1 -5.28 0.17 9.71
CA MET A 1 -4.63 0.34 8.38
C MET A 1 -3.19 0.79 8.63
N GLY A 2 -2.27 0.47 7.73
CA GLY A 2 -0.85 0.80 7.88
C GLY A 2 -0.19 1.02 6.53
N GLY A 3 1.09 1.36 6.54
CA GLY A 3 1.89 1.53 5.34
C GLY A 3 1.89 2.96 4.80
N VAL A 4 2.65 3.81 5.47
CA VAL A 4 3.32 4.93 4.79
C VAL A 4 4.70 4.97 5.44
N GLY A 5 5.76 5.12 4.65
CA GLY A 5 7.15 5.04 5.09
C GLY A 5 7.49 5.95 6.28
N ASN A 6 8.77 5.99 6.67
CA ASN A 6 9.27 6.58 7.93
C ASN A 6 8.67 7.94 8.36
N LYS A 7 8.14 8.77 7.44
CA LYS A 7 7.48 10.04 7.76
C LYS A 7 5.94 10.04 7.66
N GLY A 8 5.34 9.20 6.83
CA GLY A 8 3.88 9.20 6.62
C GLY A 8 3.11 8.20 7.51
N ALA A 9 3.84 7.29 8.18
CA ALA A 9 3.24 6.26 9.04
C ALA A 9 2.31 6.86 10.11
N PHE A 10 2.61 8.09 10.53
CA PHE A 10 1.87 8.81 11.55
C PHE A 10 0.47 9.21 11.06
N GLU A 11 0.34 9.77 9.86
CA GLU A 11 -0.94 10.27 9.34
C GLU A 11 -1.96 9.16 9.08
N ALA A 12 -1.55 8.06 8.46
CA ALA A 12 -2.45 6.92 8.22
C ALA A 12 -2.88 6.25 9.54
N THR A 13 -1.97 6.20 10.51
CA THR A 13 -2.25 5.69 11.85
C THR A 13 -3.26 6.59 12.56
N LEU A 14 -3.04 7.91 12.54
CA LEU A 14 -3.93 8.90 13.15
C LEU A 14 -5.34 8.86 12.54
N LEU A 15 -5.43 8.84 11.20
CA LEU A 15 -6.72 8.75 10.50
C LEU A 15 -7.47 7.45 10.85
N THR A 16 -6.75 6.33 10.93
CA THR A 16 -7.36 5.05 11.34
C THR A 16 -7.91 5.14 12.76
N GLN A 17 -7.13 5.71 13.69
CA GLN A 17 -7.55 5.84 15.09
C GLN A 17 -8.75 6.79 15.22
N GLN A 18 -8.72 7.95 14.58
CA GLN A 18 -9.83 8.91 14.58
C GLN A 18 -11.12 8.29 14.03
N LEU A 19 -11.02 7.55 12.90
CA LEU A 19 -12.16 6.85 12.35
C LEU A 19 -12.71 5.80 13.32
N ALA A 20 -11.85 5.01 13.94
CA ALA A 20 -12.24 4.00 14.92
C ALA A 20 -12.93 4.62 16.15
N THR A 21 -12.43 5.76 16.64
CA THR A 21 -13.06 6.54 17.71
C THR A 21 -14.46 7.01 17.30
N LEU A 22 -14.61 7.57 16.10
CA LEU A 22 -15.90 8.06 15.60
C LEU A 22 -16.93 6.92 15.44
N LEU A 23 -16.48 5.72 15.08
CA LEU A 23 -17.32 4.54 14.90
C LEU A 23 -17.52 3.73 16.19
N GLY A 24 -16.84 4.08 17.29
CA GLY A 24 -16.88 3.32 18.55
C GLY A 24 -16.35 1.89 18.43
N CYS A 25 -15.37 1.66 17.57
CA CYS A 25 -14.82 0.32 17.29
C CYS A 25 -13.30 0.25 17.54
N PRO A 26 -12.71 -0.95 17.69
CA PRO A 26 -11.26 -1.08 17.78
C PRO A 26 -10.56 -0.72 16.47
N ALA A 27 -9.35 -0.17 16.57
CA ALA A 27 -8.45 0.06 15.44
C ALA A 27 -7.41 -1.06 15.34
N TYR A 28 -7.28 -1.67 14.16
CA TYR A 28 -6.21 -2.61 13.85
C TYR A 28 -5.21 -1.97 12.88
N LEU A 29 -3.99 -1.72 13.35
CA LEU A 29 -2.90 -1.12 12.58
C LEU A 29 -2.01 -2.22 12.02
N LEU A 30 -1.59 -2.11 10.76
CA LEU A 30 -0.69 -3.09 10.14
C LEU A 30 0.76 -2.70 10.44
N PRO A 31 1.52 -3.48 11.23
CA PRO A 31 2.90 -3.16 11.60
C PRO A 31 3.87 -3.52 10.45
N SER A 32 3.77 -2.78 9.35
CA SER A 32 4.63 -2.94 8.18
C SER A 32 4.66 -1.66 7.35
N GLN A 33 5.72 -1.50 6.56
CA GLN A 33 5.85 -0.43 5.58
C GLN A 33 5.13 -0.80 4.26
N SER A 34 4.76 0.21 3.48
CA SER A 34 3.97 0.02 2.27
C SER A 34 4.77 -0.55 1.09
N ILE A 35 6.09 -0.30 1.05
CA ILE A 35 7.00 -0.80 0.03
C ILE A 35 8.18 -1.48 0.73
N GLU A 36 8.32 -2.79 0.53
CA GLU A 36 9.36 -3.62 1.15
C GLU A 36 10.55 -3.80 0.23
N GLN A 37 11.78 -3.67 0.74
CA GLN A 37 13.03 -3.71 -0.04
C GLN A 37 13.36 -5.02 -0.79
N SER A 38 12.58 -6.08 -0.59
CA SER A 38 12.67 -7.30 -1.41
C SER A 38 11.43 -8.18 -1.24
N VAL A 39 11.24 -9.09 -2.18
CA VAL A 39 10.20 -10.13 -2.08
C VAL A 39 10.43 -11.01 -0.85
N ASP A 40 11.68 -11.35 -0.55
CA ASP A 40 12.03 -12.13 0.65
C ASP A 40 11.75 -11.39 1.95
N SER A 41 12.06 -10.09 2.01
CA SER A 41 11.73 -9.25 3.18
C SER A 41 10.23 -9.19 3.40
N ARG A 42 9.45 -9.00 2.33
CA ARG A 42 7.98 -9.08 2.40
C ARG A 42 7.50 -10.43 2.90
N HIS A 43 8.06 -11.53 2.41
CA HIS A 43 7.67 -12.87 2.87
C HIS A 43 7.96 -13.06 4.36
N ARG A 44 9.15 -12.64 4.83
CA ARG A 44 9.50 -12.69 6.27
C ARG A 44 8.53 -11.89 7.13
N ILE A 45 8.22 -10.66 6.72
CA ILE A 45 7.32 -9.77 7.46
C ILE A 45 5.92 -10.36 7.54
N LEU A 46 5.42 -10.98 6.47
CA LEU A 46 4.13 -11.67 6.46
C LEU A 46 4.07 -12.91 7.38
N GLN A 47 5.22 -13.44 7.82
CA GLN A 47 5.26 -14.54 8.80
C GLN A 47 5.26 -14.03 10.25
N LEU A 48 5.40 -12.72 10.51
CA LEU A 48 5.32 -12.18 11.87
C LEU A 48 3.88 -12.26 12.36
N ASP A 49 3.68 -12.76 13.59
CA ASP A 49 2.35 -12.99 14.16
C ASP A 49 1.49 -11.73 14.17
N GLU A 50 2.07 -10.60 14.57
CA GLU A 50 1.42 -9.28 14.61
C GLU A 50 0.97 -8.78 13.22
N VAL A 51 1.70 -9.13 12.16
CA VAL A 51 1.34 -8.78 10.78
C VAL A 51 0.25 -9.72 10.29
N ARG A 52 0.41 -11.02 10.53
CA ARG A 52 -0.52 -12.06 10.10
C ARG A 52 -1.92 -11.84 10.69
N GLU A 53 -2.02 -11.50 11.97
CA GLU A 53 -3.29 -11.22 12.64
C GLU A 53 -4.10 -10.14 11.90
N VAL A 54 -3.44 -9.07 11.46
CA VAL A 54 -4.10 -7.95 10.77
C VAL A 54 -4.42 -8.32 9.32
N VAL A 55 -3.54 -9.05 8.64
CA VAL A 55 -3.72 -9.47 7.25
C VAL A 55 -4.88 -10.46 7.11
N GLU A 56 -5.04 -11.41 8.04
CA GLU A 56 -6.13 -12.39 8.02
C GLU A 56 -7.52 -11.72 8.10
N ARG A 57 -7.62 -10.59 8.80
CA ARG A 57 -8.86 -9.80 8.89
C ARG A 57 -9.33 -9.24 7.55
N PHE A 58 -8.44 -9.08 6.56
CA PHE A 58 -8.83 -8.57 5.24
C PHE A 58 -9.86 -9.45 4.53
N SER A 59 -9.86 -10.75 4.81
CA SER A 59 -10.85 -11.69 4.26
C SER A 59 -12.29 -11.45 4.75
N ASN A 60 -12.44 -10.74 5.87
CA ASN A 60 -13.73 -10.48 6.52
C ASN A 60 -14.23 -9.04 6.32
N LEU A 61 -13.59 -8.26 5.45
CA LEU A 61 -14.00 -6.87 5.18
C LEU A 61 -15.31 -6.82 4.39
N THR A 62 -16.30 -6.10 4.92
CA THR A 62 -17.57 -5.82 4.23
C THR A 62 -17.55 -4.49 3.48
N VAL A 63 -16.74 -3.54 3.97
CA VAL A 63 -16.58 -2.20 3.40
C VAL A 63 -15.09 -1.85 3.38
N ALA A 64 -14.64 -1.24 2.29
CA ALA A 64 -13.27 -0.73 2.16
C ALA A 64 -13.30 0.73 1.70
N LEU A 65 -12.65 1.60 2.46
CA LEU A 65 -12.33 2.96 2.04
C LEU A 65 -10.92 2.97 1.44
N VAL A 66 -10.82 3.28 0.15
CA VAL A 66 -9.54 3.29 -0.58
C VAL A 66 -9.34 4.63 -1.30
N GLY A 67 -8.09 5.08 -1.36
CA GLY A 67 -7.69 6.19 -2.23
C GLY A 67 -7.37 5.69 -3.64
N ILE A 68 -7.64 6.55 -4.64
CA ILE A 68 -7.17 6.38 -6.02
C ILE A 68 -6.04 7.38 -6.22
N GLY A 69 -4.88 6.87 -6.66
CA GLY A 69 -3.69 7.66 -6.95
C GLY A 69 -3.46 7.78 -8.45
N GLU A 70 -2.83 8.90 -8.85
CA GLU A 70 -2.24 9.06 -10.18
C GLU A 70 -0.81 8.53 -10.18
N LEU A 71 -0.27 8.25 -11.36
CA LEU A 71 1.12 7.81 -11.50
C LEU A 71 2.13 8.85 -11.00
N GLU A 72 1.84 10.12 -11.20
CA GLU A 72 2.69 11.19 -10.68
C GLU A 72 2.48 11.30 -9.17
N PRO A 73 3.52 11.04 -8.35
CA PRO A 73 3.35 11.02 -6.91
C PRO A 73 3.11 12.45 -6.41
N SER A 74 2.09 12.60 -5.56
CA SER A 74 1.83 13.86 -4.88
C SER A 74 3.05 14.30 -4.03
N LYS A 75 3.16 15.60 -3.76
CA LYS A 75 4.20 16.15 -2.86
C LYS A 75 4.22 15.44 -1.50
N LEU A 76 3.06 15.04 -0.99
CA LEU A 76 2.92 14.30 0.27
C LEU A 76 3.57 12.91 0.18
N LEU A 77 3.28 12.14 -0.86
CA LEU A 77 3.87 10.82 -1.08
C LEU A 77 5.39 10.90 -1.25
N ARG A 78 5.87 11.89 -2.02
CA ARG A 78 7.30 12.14 -2.20
C ARG A 78 8.00 12.41 -0.86
N ASN A 79 7.40 13.24 -0.02
CA ASN A 79 7.95 13.61 1.29
C ASN A 79 7.88 12.46 2.32
N SER A 80 6.92 11.55 2.18
CA SER A 80 6.76 10.38 3.05
C SER A 80 7.82 9.30 2.83
N GLY A 81 8.51 9.31 1.69
CA GLY A 81 9.42 8.26 1.25
C GLY A 81 8.70 6.99 0.76
N ASN A 82 7.37 7.00 0.70
CA ASN A 82 6.55 5.85 0.32
C ASN A 82 6.13 5.88 -1.15
N TYR A 83 7.10 6.06 -2.05
CA TYR A 83 6.84 6.12 -3.47
C TYR A 83 7.97 5.44 -4.24
N HIS A 84 7.61 4.96 -5.43
CA HIS A 84 8.58 4.44 -6.37
C HIS A 84 9.42 5.58 -6.96
N GLY A 85 10.74 5.40 -7.00
CA GLY A 85 11.64 6.36 -7.64
C GLY A 85 11.37 6.51 -9.13
N GLU A 86 11.93 7.56 -9.74
CA GLU A 86 11.72 7.89 -11.16
C GLU A 86 11.88 6.72 -12.15
N PRO A 87 12.89 5.82 -12.02
CA PRO A 87 13.04 4.71 -12.96
C PRO A 87 11.84 3.78 -12.99
N MET A 88 11.25 3.55 -11.81
CA MET A 88 10.10 2.67 -11.65
C MET A 88 8.82 3.34 -12.17
N LEU A 89 8.66 4.65 -11.96
CA LEU A 89 7.54 5.41 -12.53
C LEU A 89 7.57 5.43 -14.06
N LYS A 90 8.75 5.61 -14.66
CA LYS A 90 8.93 5.50 -16.12
C LYS A 90 8.51 4.11 -16.62
N LEU A 91 8.97 3.07 -15.95
CA LEU A 91 8.63 1.69 -16.30
C LEU A 91 7.12 1.38 -16.16
N LEU A 92 6.46 1.97 -15.17
CA LEU A 92 5.00 1.87 -15.02
C LEU A 92 4.26 2.62 -16.14
N ALA A 93 4.70 3.82 -16.48
CA ALA A 93 4.14 4.61 -17.57
C ALA A 93 4.33 3.93 -18.94
N GLU A 94 5.52 3.40 -19.23
CA GLU A 94 5.82 2.62 -20.44
C GLU A 94 4.94 1.38 -20.58
N ARG A 95 4.53 0.78 -19.45
CA ARG A 95 3.61 -0.36 -19.41
C ARG A 95 2.14 0.04 -19.50
N GLY A 96 1.85 1.34 -19.61
CA GLY A 96 0.51 1.89 -19.75
C GLY A 96 -0.25 1.95 -18.44
N ALA A 97 0.42 2.03 -17.28
CA ALA A 97 -0.30 2.28 -16.03
C ALA A 97 -0.97 3.65 -16.10
N VAL A 98 -2.15 3.78 -15.49
CA VAL A 98 -2.92 5.04 -15.46
C VAL A 98 -3.09 5.61 -14.06
N GLY A 99 -2.72 4.85 -13.04
CA GLY A 99 -2.87 5.21 -11.64
C GLY A 99 -2.79 3.97 -10.75
N ASP A 100 -3.10 4.12 -9.48
CA ASP A 100 -3.07 3.03 -8.50
C ASP A 100 -4.24 3.05 -7.52
N ILE A 101 -4.51 1.88 -6.95
CA ILE A 101 -5.37 1.70 -5.78
C ILE A 101 -4.56 0.93 -4.75
N CYS A 102 -4.29 1.53 -3.59
CA CYS A 102 -3.45 0.94 -2.55
C CYS A 102 -2.07 0.46 -3.08
N LEU A 103 -1.39 1.30 -3.87
CA LEU A 103 -0.11 1.00 -4.52
C LEU A 103 -0.18 -0.20 -5.50
N ARG A 104 -1.38 -0.55 -5.96
CA ARG A 104 -1.59 -1.50 -7.06
C ARG A 104 -1.90 -0.73 -8.33
N TYR A 105 -0.92 -0.67 -9.22
CA TYR A 105 -1.05 0.04 -10.49
C TYR A 105 -2.02 -0.66 -11.43
N SER A 106 -2.93 0.15 -12.00
CA SER A 106 -3.99 -0.30 -12.91
C SER A 106 -3.64 0.05 -14.36
N MET A 107 -3.98 -0.86 -15.27
CA MET A 107 -3.77 -0.72 -16.72
C MET A 107 -5.14 -0.57 -17.42
N PRO A 108 -5.23 0.15 -18.56
CA PRO A 108 -6.48 0.35 -19.32
C PRO A 108 -7.16 -0.95 -19.78
N THR A 109 -6.41 -2.04 -19.99
CA THR A 109 -7.00 -3.32 -20.36
C THR A 109 -7.54 -4.04 -19.13
N ALA A 110 -8.86 -4.05 -18.99
CA ALA A 110 -9.69 -4.35 -17.81
C ALA A 110 -9.49 -5.68 -17.05
N ASN A 111 -8.46 -6.49 -17.32
CA ASN A 111 -8.25 -7.79 -16.64
C ASN A 111 -6.85 -8.01 -16.06
N ARG A 112 -5.98 -7.00 -16.07
CA ARG A 112 -4.66 -7.08 -15.42
C ARG A 112 -4.42 -5.86 -14.54
N CYS A 113 -5.11 -5.81 -13.40
CA CYS A 113 -4.49 -5.21 -12.22
C CYS A 113 -3.14 -5.95 -12.07
N CYS A 114 -2.03 -5.22 -11.94
CA CYS A 114 -0.68 -5.79 -11.92
C CYS A 114 -0.54 -6.81 -10.77
N ARG A 115 -0.98 -8.07 -10.95
CA ARG A 115 -0.66 -9.20 -10.06
C ARG A 115 0.86 -9.39 -10.01
N THR A 116 1.56 -8.91 -11.03
CA THR A 116 3.03 -8.82 -11.18
C THR A 116 3.71 -7.87 -10.20
N ALA A 117 3.00 -6.93 -9.55
CA ALA A 117 3.53 -6.23 -8.36
C ALA A 117 3.85 -7.20 -7.19
N ARG A 118 3.42 -8.47 -7.26
CA ARG A 118 3.70 -9.48 -6.23
C ARG A 118 4.98 -10.29 -6.45
N LYS A 119 5.65 -10.21 -7.62
CA LYS A 119 6.79 -11.11 -7.93
C LYS A 119 7.98 -10.50 -8.71
N SER A 120 7.88 -9.34 -9.36
CA SER A 120 8.87 -8.98 -10.42
C SER A 120 9.46 -7.57 -10.35
N TRP A 121 9.51 -6.93 -9.18
CA TRP A 121 9.97 -5.53 -9.07
C TRP A 121 11.14 -5.30 -8.12
N TYR A 122 11.71 -6.38 -7.60
CA TYR A 122 13.06 -6.37 -7.06
C TYR A 122 13.97 -7.10 -8.04
N PRO A 123 15.16 -6.55 -8.37
CA PRO A 123 16.17 -7.30 -9.11
C PRO A 123 16.52 -8.60 -8.39
#